data_AF-A0A2A7E713-F1
#
_entry.id   AF-A0A2A7E713-F1
#
_cell.length_a   1.000
_cell.length_b   1.000
_cell.length_c   1.000
_cell.angle_alpha   90.00
_cell.angle_beta   90.00
_cell.angle_gamma   90.00
#
_symmetry.space_group_name_H-M   'P 1'
#
loop_
_entity.id
_entity.type
_entity.pdbx_description
1 polymer ?
#
loop_
_entity_poly.entity_id
_entity_poly.type
_entity_poly.pdbx_seq_one_letter_code
_entity_poly.pdbx_strand_id
1 'polypeptide(L)'
;MRLEYRLNDETKGYPALWNYANISNSEIIARMTCEYFIKDKNTYVVTATSVDPDGTAVIYIQQETFSNDPSDPTYFHIGFEIRELKDTSSNLIESKDVWNYEEILPSLHSDIIYIQRDGMHMEFTLDSREIDEDRKCYIYYGNFTGESR
;
A
#
# COMPACT_ATOMS: atom_id res chain seq x y z
N MET A 1 -1.62 -10.52 -15.96
CA MET A 1 -2.22 -11.50 -15.01
C MET A 1 -3.56 -10.93 -14.56
N ARG A 2 -4.41 -11.71 -13.88
CA ARG A 2 -5.68 -11.21 -13.30
C ARG A 2 -5.48 -10.97 -11.80
N LEU A 3 -6.08 -9.89 -11.30
CA LEU A 3 -6.18 -9.60 -9.86
C LEU A 3 -7.65 -9.41 -9.47
N GLU A 4 -8.04 -9.96 -8.34
CA GLU A 4 -9.35 -9.71 -7.73
C GLU A 4 -9.21 -9.24 -6.29
N TYR A 5 -10.01 -8.26 -5.92
CA TYR A 5 -10.26 -7.93 -4.52
C TYR A 5 -11.60 -8.54 -4.12
N ARG A 6 -11.60 -9.44 -3.14
CA ARG A 6 -12.79 -10.16 -2.66
C ARG A 6 -13.11 -9.74 -1.24
N LEU A 7 -14.39 -9.52 -0.95
CA LEU A 7 -14.82 -9.30 0.42
C LEU A 7 -14.57 -10.57 1.24
N ASN A 8 -14.00 -10.43 2.43
CA ASN A 8 -13.81 -11.53 3.37
C ASN A 8 -15.14 -11.91 4.06
N ASP A 9 -16.07 -12.44 3.26
CA ASP A 9 -17.39 -12.88 3.69
C ASP A 9 -17.61 -14.34 3.24
N GLU A 10 -17.22 -15.27 4.10
CA GLU A 10 -17.36 -16.72 3.85
C GLU A 10 -18.82 -17.12 3.60
N THR A 11 -19.77 -16.46 4.28
CA THR A 11 -21.21 -16.78 4.16
C THR A 11 -21.78 -16.48 2.78
N LYS A 12 -21.12 -15.58 2.03
CA LYS A 12 -21.48 -15.21 0.65
C LYS A 12 -20.49 -15.73 -0.38
N GLY A 13 -19.55 -16.59 0.02
CA GLY A 13 -18.56 -17.19 -0.87
C GLY A 13 -17.52 -16.20 -1.40
N TYR A 14 -17.11 -15.23 -0.57
CA TYR A 14 -16.06 -14.25 -0.89
C TYR A 14 -16.33 -13.46 -2.19
N PRO A 15 -17.39 -12.63 -2.24
CA PRO A 15 -17.76 -11.95 -3.48
C PRO A 15 -16.64 -11.01 -3.96
N ALA A 16 -16.32 -11.09 -5.25
CA ALA A 16 -15.39 -10.16 -5.90
C ALA A 16 -16.02 -8.77 -5.99
N LEU A 17 -15.36 -7.79 -5.40
CA LEU A 17 -15.74 -6.38 -5.46
C LEU A 17 -15.11 -5.69 -6.66
N TRP A 18 -13.84 -6.00 -6.94
CA TRP A 18 -13.11 -5.45 -8.07
C TRP A 18 -12.29 -6.52 -8.79
N ASN A 19 -12.24 -6.40 -10.12
CA ASN A 19 -11.54 -7.31 -11.02
C ASN A 19 -10.67 -6.50 -11.99
N TYR A 20 -9.40 -6.87 -12.08
CA TYR A 20 -8.41 -6.29 -12.97
C TYR A 20 -7.94 -7.36 -13.95
N ALA A 21 -8.51 -7.36 -15.17
CA ALA A 21 -8.28 -8.41 -16.16
C ALA A 21 -6.86 -8.37 -16.78
N ASN A 22 -6.22 -7.21 -16.81
CA ASN A 22 -4.90 -7.03 -17.38
C ASN A 22 -4.04 -6.12 -16.50
N ILE A 23 -3.41 -6.72 -15.50
CA ILE A 23 -2.52 -6.04 -14.56
C ILE A 23 -1.13 -6.68 -14.60
N SER A 24 -0.09 -5.87 -14.38
CA SER A 24 1.29 -6.34 -14.37
C SER A 24 1.59 -7.17 -13.12
N ASN A 25 2.55 -8.09 -13.20
CA ASN A 25 2.95 -8.86 -12.01
C ASN A 25 3.55 -7.95 -10.93
N SER A 26 4.33 -6.95 -11.33
CA SER A 26 4.97 -6.00 -10.41
C SER A 26 3.94 -5.20 -9.62
N GLU A 27 2.84 -4.80 -10.26
CA GLU A 27 1.73 -4.14 -9.58
C GLU A 27 0.97 -5.10 -8.64
N ILE A 28 0.70 -6.34 -9.07
CA ILE A 28 0.08 -7.35 -8.20
C ILE A 28 0.92 -7.53 -6.93
N ILE A 29 2.23 -7.70 -7.08
CA ILE A 29 3.14 -7.92 -5.95
C ILE A 29 3.16 -6.70 -5.03
N ALA A 30 3.17 -5.48 -5.59
CA ALA A 30 3.10 -4.25 -4.80
C ALA A 30 1.81 -4.20 -3.97
N ARG A 31 0.66 -4.51 -4.58
CA ARG A 31 -0.65 -4.54 -3.92
C ARG A 31 -0.77 -5.63 -2.86
N MET A 32 -0.23 -6.83 -3.13
CA MET A 32 -0.23 -7.94 -2.17
C MET A 32 0.64 -7.68 -0.94
N THR A 33 1.54 -6.70 -1.02
CA THR A 33 2.41 -6.29 0.11
C THR A 33 1.70 -5.29 1.03
N CYS A 34 0.60 -4.68 0.60
CA CYS A 34 -0.12 -3.68 1.39
C CYS A 34 -1.08 -4.31 2.39
N GLU A 35 -1.10 -3.77 3.61
CA GLU A 35 -2.05 -4.11 4.67
C GLU A 35 -3.36 -3.33 4.52
N TYR A 36 -3.34 -2.17 3.86
CA TYR A 36 -4.53 -1.35 3.59
C TYR A 36 -4.75 -1.05 2.11
N PHE A 37 -6.02 -0.89 1.76
CA PHE A 37 -6.48 -0.55 0.42
C PHE A 37 -7.56 0.51 0.49
N ILE A 38 -7.39 1.63 -0.21
CA ILE A 38 -8.40 2.68 -0.35
C ILE A 38 -8.92 2.70 -1.77
N LYS A 39 -10.24 2.68 -1.89
CA LYS A 39 -10.95 2.84 -3.16
C LYS A 39 -12.34 3.41 -2.96
N ASP A 40 -12.75 4.29 -3.87
CA ASP A 40 -14.07 4.94 -3.84
C ASP A 40 -14.33 5.59 -2.47
N LYS A 41 -13.27 6.16 -1.85
CA LYS A 41 -13.23 6.75 -0.51
C LYS A 41 -13.50 5.80 0.66
N ASN A 42 -13.54 4.50 0.42
CA ASN A 42 -13.66 3.48 1.44
C ASN A 42 -12.29 2.88 1.74
N THR A 43 -12.02 2.67 3.02
CA THR A 43 -10.81 2.00 3.48
C THR A 43 -11.10 0.54 3.79
N TYR A 44 -10.16 -0.32 3.40
CA TYR A 44 -10.23 -1.74 3.64
C TYR A 44 -8.91 -2.22 4.22
N VAL A 45 -9.00 -3.16 5.16
CA VAL A 45 -7.86 -3.94 5.64
C VAL A 45 -7.75 -5.22 4.81
N VAL A 46 -6.53 -5.57 4.41
CA VAL A 46 -6.21 -6.83 3.75
C VAL A 46 -6.15 -7.93 4.81
N THR A 47 -7.00 -8.93 4.68
CA THR A 47 -7.09 -10.04 5.64
C THR A 47 -6.31 -11.28 5.20
N ALA A 48 -6.15 -11.45 3.88
CA ALA A 48 -5.38 -12.54 3.30
C ALA A 48 -5.07 -12.26 1.82
N THR A 49 -4.09 -12.98 1.28
CA THR A 49 -3.80 -13.01 -0.16
C THR A 49 -3.68 -14.46 -0.63
N SER A 50 -4.12 -14.77 -1.84
CA SER A 50 -3.94 -16.09 -2.46
C SER A 50 -3.65 -15.99 -3.96
N VAL A 51 -3.29 -17.13 -4.55
CA VAL A 51 -3.26 -17.32 -6.00
C VAL A 51 -4.18 -18.51 -6.30
N ASP A 52 -5.26 -18.27 -7.02
CA ASP A 52 -6.22 -19.30 -7.42
C ASP A 52 -5.58 -20.28 -8.44
N PRO A 53 -6.14 -21.49 -8.63
CA PRO A 53 -5.59 -22.51 -9.54
C PRO A 53 -5.42 -22.06 -11.00
N ASP A 54 -6.19 -21.05 -11.44
CA ASP A 54 -6.08 -20.46 -12.78
C ASP A 54 -5.01 -19.36 -12.89
N GLY A 55 -4.26 -19.11 -11.82
CA GLY A 55 -3.21 -18.10 -11.73
C GLY A 55 -3.70 -16.70 -11.37
N THR A 56 -4.96 -16.54 -10.99
CA THR A 56 -5.50 -15.25 -10.52
C THR A 56 -4.99 -14.92 -9.14
N ALA A 57 -4.36 -13.75 -8.98
CA ALA A 57 -4.06 -13.22 -7.66
C ALA A 57 -5.35 -12.72 -7.01
N VAL A 58 -5.52 -13.00 -5.72
CA VAL A 58 -6.70 -12.61 -4.95
C VAL A 58 -6.24 -11.93 -3.67
N ILE A 59 -6.81 -10.76 -3.39
CA ILE A 59 -6.63 -10.02 -2.14
C ILE A 59 -7.97 -10.00 -1.42
N TYR A 60 -8.04 -10.66 -0.26
CA TYR A 60 -9.23 -10.67 0.58
C TYR A 60 -9.21 -9.47 1.49
N ILE A 61 -10.34 -8.77 1.58
CA ILE A 61 -10.43 -7.52 2.29
C ILE A 61 -11.66 -7.42 3.19
N GLN A 62 -11.55 -6.62 4.24
CA GLN A 62 -12.66 -6.25 5.11
C GLN A 62 -12.75 -4.73 5.20
N GLN A 63 -13.96 -4.19 5.12
CA GLN A 63 -14.15 -2.74 5.22
C GLN A 63 -13.87 -2.27 6.65
N GLU A 64 -13.11 -1.19 6.76
CA GLU A 64 -12.81 -0.50 8.01
C GLU A 64 -13.12 0.98 7.90
N THR A 65 -13.22 1.68 9.03
CA THR A 65 -13.51 3.12 9.05
C THR A 65 -12.31 3.89 9.57
N PHE A 66 -11.63 4.59 8.66
CA PHE A 66 -10.55 5.51 8.97
C PHE A 66 -10.84 6.90 8.39
N SER A 67 -10.25 7.93 8.99
CA SER A 67 -10.32 9.28 8.45
C SER A 67 -9.30 9.46 7.33
N ASN A 68 -9.77 9.74 6.11
CA ASN A 68 -8.91 10.14 5.00
C ASN A 68 -8.78 11.67 4.97
N ASP A 69 -7.57 12.18 4.75
CA ASP A 69 -7.34 13.61 4.56
C ASP A 69 -7.66 13.98 3.11
N PRO A 70 -8.64 14.86 2.83
CA PRO A 70 -8.97 15.25 1.45
C PRO A 70 -7.96 16.21 0.80
N SER A 71 -6.98 16.73 1.55
CA SER A 71 -5.93 17.65 1.04
C SER A 71 -4.74 16.93 0.40
N ASP A 72 -4.74 15.61 0.50
CA ASP A 72 -3.71 14.72 0.04
C ASP A 72 -3.55 14.72 -1.50
N PRO A 73 -2.30 14.76 -2.03
CA PRO A 73 -2.07 14.90 -3.46
C PRO A 73 -2.46 13.64 -4.26
N THR A 74 -2.90 13.84 -5.49
CA THR A 74 -3.08 12.78 -6.50
C THR A 74 -1.89 12.77 -7.45
N TYR A 75 -1.45 11.58 -7.85
CA TYR A 75 -0.28 11.39 -8.71
C TYR A 75 -0.65 11.13 -10.17
N PHE A 76 0.26 11.47 -11.09
CA PHE A 76 0.05 11.21 -12.51
C PHE A 76 0.33 9.74 -12.85
N HIS A 77 1.44 9.20 -12.35
CA HIS A 77 1.89 7.82 -12.58
C HIS A 77 1.67 6.99 -11.32
N ILE A 78 2.74 6.58 -10.64
CA ILE A 78 2.71 5.80 -9.41
C ILE A 78 3.27 6.69 -8.31
N GLY A 79 2.39 7.19 -7.46
CA GLY A 79 2.79 7.87 -6.23
C GLY A 79 3.43 6.88 -5.27
N PHE A 80 4.51 7.30 -4.62
CA PHE A 80 5.07 6.61 -3.48
C PHE A 80 5.42 7.60 -2.38
N GLU A 81 4.83 7.38 -1.22
CA GLU A 81 5.02 8.23 -0.05
C GLU A 81 5.60 7.44 1.11
N ILE A 82 6.48 8.10 1.87
CA ILE A 82 6.90 7.62 3.17
C ILE A 82 6.31 8.56 4.20
N ARG A 83 5.56 8.00 5.14
CA ARG A 83 4.83 8.76 6.17
C ARG A 83 5.20 8.29 7.57
N GLU A 84 5.57 9.24 8.42
CA GLU A 84 5.78 8.99 9.84
C GLU A 84 4.43 9.00 10.57
N LEU A 85 4.14 7.93 11.31
CA LEU A 85 2.91 7.85 12.08
C LEU A 85 2.94 8.76 13.31
N LYS A 86 1.77 9.27 13.64
CA LYS A 86 1.46 9.98 14.89
C LYS A 86 0.16 9.39 15.45
N ASP A 87 -0.16 9.72 16.70
CA ASP A 87 -1.30 9.17 17.43
C ASP A 87 -2.58 8.96 16.59
N THR A 88 -3.01 9.98 15.86
CA THR A 88 -4.23 9.92 15.03
C THR A 88 -4.03 10.44 13.61
N SER A 89 -2.79 10.64 13.18
CA SER A 89 -2.47 11.19 11.88
C SER A 89 -1.12 10.68 11.38
N SER A 90 -0.70 11.16 10.23
CA SER A 90 0.64 10.91 9.74
C SER A 90 1.24 12.18 9.16
N ASN A 91 2.57 12.23 9.15
CA ASN A 91 3.35 13.30 8.56
C ASN A 91 4.01 12.78 7.28
N LEU A 92 3.84 13.50 6.16
CA LEU A 92 4.62 13.22 4.95
C LEU A 92 6.10 13.50 5.19
N ILE A 93 6.95 12.50 4.97
CA ILE A 93 8.41 12.62 5.07
C ILE A 93 9.04 12.79 3.70
N GLU A 94 8.70 11.90 2.77
CA GLU A 94 9.15 11.93 1.38
C GLU A 94 8.00 11.53 0.45
N SER A 95 7.99 12.09 -0.76
CA SER A 95 7.08 11.70 -1.83
C SER A 95 7.83 11.68 -3.16
N LYS A 96 7.46 10.74 -4.03
CA LYS A 96 7.94 10.67 -5.41
C LYS A 96 6.85 10.15 -6.35
N ASP A 97 6.87 10.62 -7.60
CA ASP A 97 6.09 10.06 -8.71
C ASP A 97 7.05 9.19 -9.55
N VAL A 98 6.80 7.89 -9.61
CA VAL A 98 7.65 6.93 -10.34
C VAL A 98 6.94 6.33 -11.53
N TRP A 99 7.71 5.84 -12.50
CA TRP A 99 7.17 5.27 -13.72
C TRP A 99 6.96 3.77 -13.65
N ASN A 100 7.76 3.07 -12.82
CA ASN A 100 7.78 1.62 -12.75
C ASN A 100 7.66 1.13 -11.30
N TYR A 101 6.90 0.05 -11.10
CA TYR A 101 6.72 -0.57 -9.78
C TYR A 101 8.04 -1.08 -9.19
N GLU A 102 8.97 -1.51 -10.03
CA GLU A 102 10.30 -1.98 -9.66
C GLU A 102 11.10 -0.95 -8.86
N GLU A 103 10.79 0.35 -8.99
CA GLU A 103 11.44 1.44 -8.26
C GLU A 103 10.98 1.58 -6.80
N ILE A 104 9.86 0.94 -6.44
CA ILE A 104 9.24 1.02 -5.10
C ILE A 104 9.13 -0.35 -4.42
N LEU A 105 9.12 -1.43 -5.20
CA LEU A 105 9.02 -2.80 -4.69
C LEU A 105 10.05 -3.15 -3.60
N PRO A 106 11.36 -2.81 -3.74
CA PRO A 106 12.31 -3.08 -2.67
C PRO A 106 11.95 -2.40 -1.35
N SER A 107 11.48 -1.15 -1.40
CA SER A 107 11.03 -0.42 -0.21
C SER A 107 9.76 -1.04 0.36
N LEU A 108 8.77 -1.34 -0.48
CA LEU A 108 7.52 -1.99 -0.04
C LEU A 108 7.78 -3.33 0.64
N HIS A 109 8.72 -4.15 0.18
CA HIS A 109 9.06 -5.43 0.80
C HIS A 109 10.01 -5.36 1.99
N SER A 110 10.52 -4.17 2.33
CA SER A 110 11.46 -4.02 3.44
C SER A 110 10.75 -3.70 4.74
N ASP A 111 11.17 -4.33 5.83
CA ASP A 111 10.71 -3.99 7.20
C ASP A 111 11.45 -2.76 7.76
N ILE A 112 12.59 -2.43 7.16
CA ILE A 112 13.42 -1.27 7.50
C ILE A 112 13.91 -0.60 6.22
N ILE A 113 13.74 0.72 6.14
CA ILE A 113 14.33 1.57 5.10
C ILE A 113 15.19 2.65 5.75
N TYR A 114 16.08 3.27 4.97
CA TYR A 114 16.92 4.38 5.43
C TYR A 114 16.55 5.65 4.68
N ILE A 115 16.30 6.72 5.43
CA ILE A 115 15.85 8.01 4.91
C ILE A 115 16.93 9.04 5.20
N GLN A 116 17.29 9.85 4.21
CA GLN A 116 18.33 10.85 4.39
C GLN A 116 17.80 12.05 5.17
N ARG A 117 18.39 12.36 6.33
CA ARG A 117 18.10 13.56 7.13
C ARG A 117 19.40 14.16 7.64
N ASP A 118 19.56 15.47 7.42
CA ASP A 118 20.73 16.24 7.88
C ASP A 118 22.09 15.62 7.51
N GLY A 119 22.16 14.98 6.34
CA GLY A 119 23.37 14.32 5.84
C GLY A 119 23.63 12.91 6.38
N MET A 120 22.76 12.37 7.23
CA MET A 120 22.83 11.01 7.76
C MET A 120 21.70 10.12 7.20
N HIS A 121 21.93 8.81 7.15
CA HIS A 121 20.87 7.85 6.81
C HIS A 121 20.21 7.36 8.09
N MET A 122 19.03 7.89 8.39
CA MET A 122 18.29 7.54 9.59
C MET A 122 17.44 6.30 9.34
N GLU A 123 17.46 5.37 10.27
CA GLU A 123 16.70 4.13 10.20
C GLU A 123 15.20 4.39 10.44
N PHE A 124 14.37 3.81 9.58
CA PHE A 124 12.92 3.94 9.61
C PHE A 124 12.28 2.57 9.52
N THR A 125 11.59 2.17 10.57
CA THR A 125 10.94 0.85 10.68
C THR A 125 9.51 0.92 10.21
N LEU A 126 9.11 -0.09 9.45
CA LEU A 126 7.73 -0.30 9.01
C LEU A 126 6.75 -0.38 10.18
N ASP A 127 5.60 0.24 10.01
CA ASP A 127 4.37 -0.11 10.70
C ASP A 127 3.40 -0.84 9.76
N SER A 128 3.08 -0.21 8.62
CA SER A 128 2.11 -0.72 7.64
C SER A 128 2.32 -0.09 6.27
N ARG A 129 1.71 -0.66 5.24
CA ARG A 129 1.64 -0.13 3.88
C ARG A 129 0.20 -0.04 3.40
N GLU A 130 -0.03 0.90 2.51
CA GLU A 130 -1.33 1.18 1.93
C GLU A 130 -1.20 1.38 0.42
N ILE A 131 -2.19 0.89 -0.32
CA ILE A 131 -2.45 1.35 -1.68
C ILE A 131 -3.71 2.21 -1.66
N ASP A 132 -3.53 3.51 -1.82
CA ASP A 132 -4.59 4.45 -2.10
C ASP A 132 -4.79 4.55 -3.61
N GLU A 133 -5.73 3.76 -4.13
CA GLU A 133 -6.00 3.70 -5.56
C GLU A 133 -6.67 4.98 -6.06
N ASP A 134 -7.44 5.68 -5.21
CA ASP A 134 -8.07 6.94 -5.56
C ASP A 134 -7.01 8.01 -5.90
N ARG A 135 -5.85 7.95 -5.24
CA ARG A 135 -4.70 8.85 -5.48
C ARG A 135 -3.62 8.27 -6.39
N LYS A 136 -3.73 7.01 -6.80
CA LYS A 136 -2.67 6.21 -7.47
C LYS A 136 -1.37 6.15 -6.66
N CYS A 137 -1.48 5.98 -5.34
CA CYS A 137 -0.35 6.13 -4.44
C CYS A 137 -0.16 4.90 -3.55
N TYR A 138 1.08 4.45 -3.44
CA TYR A 138 1.51 3.53 -2.39
C TYR A 138 2.10 4.33 -1.23
N ILE A 139 1.81 3.92 0.00
CA ILE A 139 2.26 4.62 1.19
C ILE A 139 2.96 3.62 2.10
N TYR A 140 4.16 3.97 2.55
CA TYR A 140 4.93 3.24 3.56
C TYR A 140 4.84 4.02 4.87
N TYR A 141 4.08 3.50 5.82
CA TYR A 141 3.94 4.06 7.15
C TYR A 141 4.97 3.46 8.10
N GLY A 142 5.50 4.28 9.00
CA GLY A 142 6.46 3.81 9.99
C GLY A 142 6.94 4.90 10.93
N ASN A 143 8.05 4.63 11.60
CA ASN A 143 8.64 5.54 12.60
C ASN A 143 10.17 5.51 12.51
N PHE A 144 10.81 6.62 12.84
CA PHE A 144 12.26 6.64 13.05
C PHE A 144 12.64 5.92 14.34
N THR A 145 13.66 5.07 14.27
CA THR A 145 14.16 4.36 15.47
C THR A 145 15.15 5.20 16.28
N GLY A 146 15.76 6.21 15.65
CA GLY A 146 16.86 7.01 16.20
C GLY A 146 18.25 6.49 15.82
N GLU A 147 18.34 5.30 15.23
CA GLU A 147 19.59 4.73 14.72
C GLU A 147 19.96 5.31 13.34
N SER A 148 21.25 5.27 12.98
CA SER A 148 21.74 5.80 11.70
C SER A 148 22.89 4.99 11.08
N ARG A 149 23.11 5.16 9.77
CA ARG A 149 24.24 4.59 9.01
C ARG A 149 25.07 5.66 8.29
#